data_AF-A0A9E2L814-F1
#
_entry.id   AF-A0A9E2L814-F1
#
_cell.length_a   1.000
_cell.length_b   1.000
_cell.length_c   1.000
_cell.angle_alpha   90.00
_cell.angle_beta   90.00
_cell.angle_gamma   90.00
#
_symmetry.space_group_name_H-M   'P 1'
#
loop_
_entity.id
_entity.type
_entity.pdbx_description
1 polymer ?
#
loop_
_entity_poly.entity_id
_entity_poly.type
_entity_poly.pdbx_seq_one_letter_code
_entity_poly.pdbx_strand_id
1 'polypeptide(L)'
;MRIAFLSSLDPGNIRNWSGTLYYIYHQLQKKHQVTWVAGDLMAYARKKQQGSGYSLYRILNGHSAFFGKILSHFFLRESYDLILCRDDFFLADLVTDIPVIYIGDTTYRLFRSYDPKPYHTWDRISDDLERRSIQKADRLIYSSEWAASSAVTHYGADPEKVTVLEFGANLSVPEPFPLGKTIRDGQCHLLFIGREWERKRGQFALEVYQALKKLTDCTVSLSLVGCTPPFEIEDDGVMVYPDLDKRKVQDCVFLDSLFRKSHFLIAPTCFECYGIVNCEAAAYGLPVMTSDVGGIPQIIHSGENGYLFSLSDTPDIYAQVIHGLLQNIAEYERMSGNALESYRTRLNWERWGKVMDGIMEQLVESSKHLILSTYVAYVPEKKEVKKRLSAQFNGRKEFNCIWMAVKDMKNIDLWNCLVKAVKDAMEKEEEVISFCLESHSFTVYYTYPMFLRNVLNAHQKHMDLLLGGKSRPVQFFVIFASLFEKILLYDFQEADSLETVLLELSQQTLVFYPDLSNEFV
;
A
#
# COMPACT_ATOMS: atom_id res chain seq x y z
N MET A 1 5.54 -6.76 9.42
CA MET A 1 4.28 -7.19 8.78
C MET A 1 4.59 -8.05 7.56
N ARG A 2 3.71 -9.01 7.27
CA ARG A 2 3.64 -9.73 5.98
C ARG A 2 2.69 -8.98 5.07
N ILE A 3 3.20 -8.38 4.00
CA ILE A 3 2.44 -7.53 3.08
C ILE A 3 2.27 -8.24 1.75
N ALA A 4 1.03 -8.42 1.32
CA ALA A 4 0.71 -8.83 -0.04
C ALA A 4 0.68 -7.61 -0.95
N PHE A 5 1.56 -7.57 -1.93
CA PHE A 5 1.66 -6.48 -2.88
C PHE A 5 0.93 -6.87 -4.18
N LEU A 6 -0.26 -6.31 -4.40
CA LEU A 6 -1.10 -6.59 -5.56
C LEU A 6 -0.88 -5.52 -6.64
N SER A 7 -0.11 -5.89 -7.66
CA SER A 7 0.16 -5.04 -8.82
C SER A 7 0.23 -5.86 -10.09
N SER A 8 -0.30 -5.34 -11.19
CA SER A 8 -0.24 -5.94 -12.52
C SER A 8 1.12 -5.77 -13.19
N LEU A 9 1.87 -4.77 -12.74
CA LEU A 9 3.26 -4.55 -13.11
C LEU A 9 4.18 -5.26 -12.11
N ASP A 10 5.24 -5.86 -12.64
CA ASP A 10 6.31 -6.46 -11.86
C ASP A 10 7.07 -5.37 -11.07
N PRO A 11 7.04 -5.38 -9.73
CA PRO A 11 7.74 -4.40 -8.92
C PRO A 11 9.27 -4.55 -8.98
N GLY A 12 9.80 -5.70 -9.40
CA GLY A 12 11.23 -5.89 -9.62
C GLY A 12 11.77 -5.20 -10.87
N ASN A 13 10.89 -4.70 -11.75
CA ASN A 13 11.29 -4.04 -12.99
C ASN A 13 11.19 -2.51 -12.87
N ILE A 14 12.34 -1.85 -12.72
CA ILE A 14 12.49 -0.39 -12.59
C ILE A 14 11.94 0.43 -13.78
N ARG A 15 11.64 -0.20 -14.93
CA ARG A 15 11.01 0.51 -16.07
C ARG A 15 9.50 0.71 -15.91
N ASN A 16 8.87 -0.06 -15.03
CA ASN A 16 7.44 0.02 -14.80
C ASN A 16 7.11 1.30 -14.04
N TRP A 17 6.15 2.07 -14.56
CA TRP A 17 5.64 3.29 -13.92
C TRP A 17 6.78 4.25 -13.53
N SER A 18 7.72 4.47 -14.46
CA SER A 18 8.90 5.33 -14.27
C SER A 18 9.82 4.92 -13.10
N GLY A 19 9.69 3.69 -12.61
CA GLY A 19 10.40 3.15 -11.44
C GLY A 19 9.64 3.29 -10.13
N THR A 20 8.51 4.00 -10.09
CA THR A 20 7.81 4.32 -8.84
C THR A 20 7.40 3.06 -8.09
N LEU A 21 6.90 2.06 -8.81
CA LEU A 21 6.54 0.77 -8.22
C LEU A 21 7.74 0.06 -7.58
N TYR A 22 8.90 0.12 -8.26
CA TYR A 22 10.14 -0.48 -7.78
C TYR A 22 10.58 0.17 -6.46
N TYR A 23 10.55 1.50 -6.39
CA TYR A 23 10.93 2.21 -5.16
C TYR A 23 9.93 2.01 -4.02
N ILE A 24 8.62 2.02 -4.27
CA ILE A 24 7.60 1.68 -3.26
C ILE A 24 7.89 0.27 -2.70
N TYR A 25 8.01 -0.71 -3.57
CA TYR A 25 8.20 -2.11 -3.18
C TYR A 25 9.48 -2.31 -2.37
N HIS A 26 10.61 -1.79 -2.85
CA HIS A 26 11.90 -1.93 -2.16
C HIS A 26 11.99 -1.09 -0.88
N GLN A 27 11.32 0.06 -0.81
CA GLN A 27 11.25 0.83 0.43
C GLN A 27 10.52 0.05 1.53
N LEU A 28 9.39 -0.58 1.20
CA LEU A 28 8.65 -1.42 2.15
C LEU A 28 9.46 -2.66 2.56
N GLN A 29 10.23 -3.26 1.65
CA GLN A 29 11.09 -4.41 1.94
C GLN A 29 12.21 -4.11 2.95
N LYS A 30 12.57 -2.84 3.17
CA LYS A 30 13.56 -2.48 4.20
C LYS A 30 13.13 -2.89 5.62
N LYS A 31 11.82 -2.94 5.89
CA LYS A 31 11.26 -3.25 7.22
C LYS A 31 10.23 -4.37 7.26
N HIS A 32 9.72 -4.80 6.10
CA HIS A 32 8.60 -5.73 6.04
C HIS A 32 8.86 -6.87 5.08
N GLN A 33 8.19 -8.00 5.33
CA GLN A 33 8.17 -9.11 4.39
C GLN A 33 7.12 -8.82 3.32
N VAL A 34 7.56 -8.27 2.19
CA VAL A 34 6.69 -7.92 1.06
C VAL A 34 6.75 -9.02 0.01
N THR A 35 5.60 -9.50 -0.44
CA THR A 35 5.50 -10.51 -1.52
C THR A 35 4.63 -9.97 -2.64
N TRP A 36 5.12 -10.02 -3.87
CA TRP A 36 4.31 -9.70 -5.04
C TRP A 36 3.34 -10.83 -5.37
N VAL A 37 2.03 -10.56 -5.30
CA VAL A 37 0.95 -11.56 -5.42
C VAL A 37 0.12 -11.28 -6.68
N ALA A 38 0.72 -11.40 -7.87
CA ALA A 38 -0.03 -11.30 -9.12
C ALA A 38 0.65 -11.95 -10.33
N GLY A 39 1.90 -12.43 -10.21
CA GLY A 39 2.71 -12.90 -11.34
C GLY A 39 2.00 -13.94 -12.21
N ASP A 40 1.41 -14.96 -11.60
CA ASP A 40 0.69 -16.02 -12.31
C ASP A 40 -0.62 -15.54 -12.96
N LEU A 41 -1.34 -14.63 -12.30
CA LEU A 41 -2.54 -14.00 -12.85
C LEU A 41 -2.19 -13.16 -14.09
N MET A 42 -1.06 -12.47 -14.05
CA MET A 42 -0.55 -11.71 -15.19
C MET A 42 -0.06 -12.62 -16.32
N ALA A 43 0.57 -13.74 -16.02
CA ALA A 43 0.92 -14.75 -17.02
C ALA A 43 -0.34 -15.32 -17.70
N TYR A 44 -1.37 -15.63 -16.92
CA TYR A 44 -2.68 -16.04 -17.43
C TYR A 44 -3.30 -14.97 -18.34
N ALA A 45 -3.36 -13.71 -17.90
CA ALA A 45 -3.95 -12.61 -18.66
C ALA A 45 -3.22 -12.38 -20.00
N ARG A 46 -1.89 -12.43 -20.00
CA ARG A 46 -1.08 -12.33 -21.23
C ARG A 46 -1.36 -13.48 -22.19
N LYS A 47 -1.51 -14.71 -21.70
CA LYS A 47 -1.89 -15.86 -22.53
C LYS A 47 -3.28 -15.70 -23.13
N LYS A 48 -4.24 -15.14 -22.37
CA LYS A 48 -5.59 -14.83 -22.88
C LYS A 48 -5.59 -13.69 -23.90
N GLN A 49 -4.70 -12.72 -23.75
CA GLN A 49 -4.54 -11.63 -24.69
C GLN A 49 -4.10 -12.14 -26.07
N GLN A 50 -3.16 -13.10 -26.10
CA GLN A 50 -2.68 -13.73 -27.35
C GLN A 50 -3.85 -14.36 -28.12
N GLY A 51 -4.12 -13.85 -29.32
CA GLY A 51 -5.18 -14.33 -30.21
C GLY A 51 -6.58 -13.76 -29.94
N SER A 52 -6.76 -12.88 -28.95
CA SER A 52 -8.08 -12.30 -28.62
C SER A 52 -8.47 -11.06 -29.44
N GLY A 53 -7.49 -10.38 -30.05
CA GLY A 53 -7.69 -9.06 -30.68
C GLY A 53 -7.94 -7.91 -29.69
N TYR A 54 -7.89 -8.17 -28.37
CA TYR A 54 -8.09 -7.17 -27.32
C TYR A 54 -6.78 -6.71 -26.68
N SER A 55 -6.76 -5.48 -26.17
CA SER A 55 -5.65 -4.97 -25.36
C SER A 55 -5.58 -5.72 -24.02
N LEU A 56 -4.37 -5.81 -23.44
CA LEU A 56 -4.19 -6.42 -22.12
C LEU A 56 -5.07 -5.74 -21.07
N TYR A 57 -5.18 -4.42 -21.13
CA TYR A 57 -6.05 -3.64 -20.26
C TYR A 57 -7.51 -4.13 -20.31
N ARG A 58 -8.05 -4.38 -21.51
CA ARG A 58 -9.41 -4.90 -21.69
C ARG A 58 -9.56 -6.32 -21.15
N ILE A 59 -8.54 -7.17 -21.33
CA ILE A 59 -8.52 -8.52 -20.75
C ILE A 59 -8.57 -8.44 -19.22
N LEU A 60 -7.76 -7.57 -18.61
CA LEU A 60 -7.65 -7.44 -17.16
C LEU A 60 -8.98 -6.98 -16.54
N ASN A 61 -9.54 -5.89 -17.03
CA ASN A 61 -10.83 -5.36 -16.56
C ASN A 61 -11.97 -6.36 -16.79
N GLY A 62 -12.01 -7.02 -17.95
CA GLY A 62 -13.03 -8.03 -18.26
C GLY A 62 -12.94 -9.32 -17.42
N HIS A 63 -11.82 -9.56 -16.75
CA HIS A 63 -11.61 -10.73 -15.88
C HIS A 63 -11.51 -10.36 -14.39
N SER A 64 -11.88 -9.13 -13.99
CA SER A 64 -11.79 -8.69 -12.59
C SER A 64 -12.51 -9.65 -11.62
N ALA A 65 -13.74 -10.06 -11.91
CA ALA A 65 -14.48 -11.02 -11.09
C ALA A 65 -13.77 -12.38 -10.93
N PHE A 66 -13.08 -12.84 -11.98
CA PHE A 66 -12.28 -14.06 -11.92
C PHE A 66 -11.06 -13.87 -11.02
N PHE A 67 -10.33 -12.75 -11.16
CA PHE A 67 -9.19 -12.45 -10.31
C PHE A 67 -9.59 -12.28 -8.84
N GLY A 68 -10.66 -11.52 -8.57
CA GLY A 68 -11.22 -11.33 -7.23
C GLY A 68 -11.53 -12.68 -6.57
N LYS A 69 -12.19 -13.61 -7.29
CA LYS A 69 -12.49 -14.95 -6.76
C LYS A 69 -11.22 -15.75 -6.44
N ILE A 70 -10.24 -15.78 -7.34
CA ILE A 70 -8.98 -16.51 -7.11
C ILE A 70 -8.20 -15.93 -5.94
N LEU A 71 -8.05 -14.60 -5.90
CA LEU A 71 -7.36 -13.90 -4.82
C LEU A 71 -8.06 -14.08 -3.48
N SER A 72 -9.40 -14.07 -3.44
CA SER A 72 -10.17 -14.37 -2.22
C SER A 72 -9.82 -15.75 -1.67
N HIS A 73 -9.79 -16.78 -2.53
CA HIS A 73 -9.41 -18.14 -2.10
C HIS A 73 -7.94 -18.24 -1.69
N PHE A 74 -7.06 -17.49 -2.34
CA PHE A 74 -5.64 -17.42 -2.00
C PHE A 74 -5.44 -16.79 -0.61
N PHE A 75 -6.01 -15.63 -0.36
CA PHE A 75 -5.91 -14.92 0.92
C PHE A 75 -6.66 -15.62 2.05
N LEU A 76 -7.63 -16.48 1.74
CA LEU A 76 -8.19 -17.40 2.72
C LEU A 76 -7.18 -18.46 3.21
N ARG A 77 -6.14 -18.80 2.44
CA ARG A 77 -5.18 -19.86 2.77
C ARG A 77 -3.84 -19.33 3.27
N GLU A 78 -3.44 -18.17 2.77
CA GLU A 78 -2.18 -17.52 3.13
C GLU A 78 -2.36 -16.48 4.23
N SER A 79 -1.38 -16.38 5.14
CA SER A 79 -1.42 -15.40 6.23
C SER A 79 -0.71 -14.10 5.84
N TYR A 80 -1.46 -13.02 5.63
CA TYR A 80 -0.92 -11.67 5.47
C TYR A 80 -1.52 -10.73 6.51
N ASP A 81 -0.75 -9.74 6.95
CA ASP A 81 -1.21 -8.69 7.86
C ASP A 81 -1.92 -7.56 7.10
N LEU A 82 -1.56 -7.36 5.83
CA LEU A 82 -1.99 -6.23 5.02
C LEU A 82 -1.94 -6.59 3.52
N ILE A 83 -2.88 -6.04 2.76
CA ILE A 83 -2.84 -6.01 1.30
C ILE A 83 -2.59 -4.57 0.84
N LEU A 84 -1.52 -4.35 0.08
CA LEU A 84 -1.28 -3.11 -0.65
C LEU A 84 -1.62 -3.33 -2.11
N CYS A 85 -2.67 -2.69 -2.59
CA CYS A 85 -3.21 -2.88 -3.93
C CYS A 85 -3.08 -1.62 -4.78
N ARG A 86 -2.55 -1.77 -6.00
CA ARG A 86 -2.43 -0.67 -6.95
C ARG A 86 -3.50 -0.72 -8.04
N ASP A 87 -3.86 -1.93 -8.49
CA ASP A 87 -4.75 -2.11 -9.63
C ASP A 87 -6.17 -2.48 -9.17
N ASP A 88 -7.12 -1.62 -9.50
CA ASP A 88 -8.54 -1.70 -9.20
C ASP A 88 -9.17 -3.06 -9.58
N PHE A 89 -8.84 -3.60 -10.75
CA PHE A 89 -9.40 -4.88 -11.20
C PHE A 89 -8.99 -6.09 -10.34
N PHE A 90 -7.99 -5.98 -9.46
CA PHE A 90 -7.72 -7.02 -8.45
C PHE A 90 -8.56 -6.85 -7.18
N LEU A 91 -8.97 -5.61 -6.86
CA LEU A 91 -9.63 -5.28 -5.60
C LEU A 91 -11.16 -5.29 -5.71
N ALA A 92 -11.71 -4.87 -6.85
CA ALA A 92 -13.15 -4.62 -7.02
C ALA A 92 -14.02 -5.81 -6.58
N ASP A 93 -13.64 -7.03 -6.94
CA ASP A 93 -14.36 -8.29 -6.64
C ASP A 93 -13.65 -9.19 -5.62
N LEU A 94 -12.60 -8.70 -4.95
CA LEU A 94 -11.93 -9.43 -3.88
C LEU A 94 -12.88 -9.61 -2.67
N VAL A 95 -12.70 -10.62 -1.84
CA VAL A 95 -13.37 -10.76 -0.54
C VAL A 95 -12.31 -11.20 0.46
N THR A 96 -12.09 -10.41 1.49
CA THR A 96 -11.03 -10.62 2.47
C THR A 96 -11.30 -9.82 3.74
N ASP A 97 -10.87 -10.36 4.88
CA ASP A 97 -10.86 -9.68 6.17
C ASP A 97 -9.48 -9.02 6.45
N ILE A 98 -8.53 -9.17 5.52
CA ILE A 98 -7.21 -8.55 5.63
C ILE A 98 -7.34 -7.08 5.23
N PRO A 99 -6.84 -6.13 6.03
CA PRO A 99 -6.94 -4.71 5.71
C PRO A 99 -6.28 -4.38 4.38
N VAL A 100 -6.93 -3.54 3.59
CA VAL A 100 -6.52 -3.16 2.24
C VAL A 100 -6.17 -1.68 2.19
N ILE A 101 -4.96 -1.39 1.71
CA ILE A 101 -4.60 -0.05 1.24
C ILE A 101 -4.63 -0.04 -0.28
N TYR A 102 -5.41 0.86 -0.86
CA TYR A 102 -5.38 1.14 -2.30
C TYR A 102 -4.51 2.36 -2.59
N ILE A 103 -3.56 2.23 -3.52
CA ILE A 103 -2.58 3.29 -3.86
C ILE A 103 -2.65 3.68 -5.34
N GLY A 104 -2.73 4.98 -5.63
CA GLY A 104 -2.76 5.51 -6.99
C GLY A 104 -2.14 6.90 -7.12
N ASP A 105 -1.86 7.33 -8.35
CA ASP A 105 -1.42 8.70 -8.68
C ASP A 105 -2.43 9.47 -9.53
N THR A 106 -3.52 8.81 -9.92
CA THR A 106 -4.61 9.37 -10.71
C THR A 106 -5.86 8.53 -10.47
N THR A 107 -6.97 8.97 -11.07
CA THR A 107 -8.18 8.15 -11.22
C THR A 107 -8.46 7.96 -12.69
N TYR A 108 -9.22 6.93 -13.05
CA TYR A 108 -9.68 6.69 -14.41
C TYR A 108 -10.39 7.91 -14.99
N ARG A 109 -11.26 8.57 -14.21
CA ARG A 109 -11.95 9.81 -14.59
C ARG A 109 -10.97 10.90 -15.02
N LEU A 110 -9.94 11.14 -14.20
CA LEU A 110 -8.92 12.15 -14.50
C LEU A 110 -8.12 11.77 -15.74
N PHE A 111 -7.70 10.52 -15.86
CA PHE A 111 -7.00 10.02 -17.05
C PHE A 111 -7.83 10.22 -18.34
N ARG A 112 -9.15 9.99 -18.29
CA ARG A 112 -10.05 10.21 -19.44
C ARG A 112 -10.29 11.67 -19.77
N SER A 113 -10.18 12.58 -18.80
CA SER A 113 -10.24 14.02 -19.08
C SER A 113 -9.06 14.49 -19.96
N TYR A 114 -7.92 13.78 -19.88
CA TYR A 114 -6.74 14.06 -20.68
C TYR A 114 -6.77 13.44 -22.08
N ASP A 115 -7.26 12.20 -22.22
CA ASP A 115 -7.41 11.52 -23.52
C ASP A 115 -8.89 11.38 -23.89
N PRO A 116 -9.59 12.46 -24.32
CA PRO A 116 -11.03 12.45 -24.56
C PRO A 116 -11.39 11.73 -25.86
N LYS A 117 -11.24 10.41 -25.88
CA LYS A 117 -11.79 9.52 -26.92
C LYS A 117 -13.28 9.29 -26.67
N PRO A 118 -14.09 8.91 -27.67
CA PRO A 118 -15.50 8.59 -27.48
C PRO A 118 -15.71 7.61 -26.33
N TYR A 119 -16.68 7.90 -25.46
CA TYR A 119 -16.94 7.11 -24.26
C TYR A 119 -17.69 5.83 -24.66
N HIS A 120 -17.04 4.69 -24.49
CA HIS A 120 -17.56 3.38 -24.84
C HIS A 120 -17.98 2.59 -23.60
N THR A 121 -18.58 1.42 -23.81
CA THR A 121 -19.01 0.52 -22.72
C THR A 121 -17.87 0.10 -21.79
N TRP A 122 -16.64 0.01 -22.30
CA TRP A 122 -15.45 -0.35 -21.52
C TRP A 122 -14.99 0.73 -20.55
N ASP A 123 -15.27 2.00 -20.87
CA ASP A 123 -15.01 3.11 -19.96
C ASP A 123 -15.90 3.02 -18.72
N ARG A 124 -17.17 2.62 -18.88
CA ARG A 124 -18.07 2.39 -17.74
C ARG A 124 -17.59 1.25 -16.85
N ILE A 125 -17.08 0.18 -17.45
CA ILE A 125 -16.56 -0.97 -16.70
C ILE A 125 -15.35 -0.56 -15.88
N SER A 126 -14.40 0.17 -16.48
CA SER A 126 -13.21 0.65 -15.76
C SER A 126 -13.57 1.62 -14.64
N ASP A 127 -14.46 2.57 -14.93
CA ASP A 127 -14.93 3.55 -13.94
C ASP A 127 -15.68 2.90 -12.77
N ASP A 128 -16.49 1.87 -13.03
CA ASP A 128 -17.17 1.09 -11.99
C ASP A 128 -16.20 0.25 -11.16
N LEU A 129 -15.22 -0.40 -11.80
CA LEU A 129 -14.20 -1.19 -11.10
C LEU A 129 -13.40 -0.33 -10.13
N GLU A 130 -12.97 0.86 -10.56
CA GLU A 130 -12.28 1.80 -9.70
C GLU A 130 -13.18 2.31 -8.57
N ARG A 131 -14.45 2.65 -8.86
CA ARG A 131 -15.43 3.06 -7.82
C ARG A 131 -15.56 2.02 -6.72
N ARG A 132 -15.79 0.75 -7.09
CA ARG A 132 -15.94 -0.34 -6.11
C ARG A 132 -14.66 -0.59 -5.34
N SER A 133 -13.51 -0.47 -5.98
CA SER A 133 -12.20 -0.62 -5.34
C SER A 133 -11.94 0.49 -4.31
N ILE A 134 -12.22 1.74 -4.68
CA ILE A 134 -12.06 2.92 -3.82
C ILE A 134 -12.97 2.83 -2.59
N GLN A 135 -14.25 2.52 -2.78
CA GLN A 135 -15.23 2.44 -1.69
C GLN A 135 -14.93 1.32 -0.70
N LYS A 136 -14.27 0.26 -1.17
CA LYS A 136 -13.96 -0.93 -0.39
C LYS A 136 -12.65 -0.86 0.38
N ALA A 137 -11.67 -0.11 -0.11
CA ALA A 137 -10.38 -0.02 0.57
C ALA A 137 -10.54 0.57 1.98
N ASP A 138 -9.74 0.08 2.93
CA ASP A 138 -9.72 0.58 4.31
C ASP A 138 -8.91 1.87 4.42
N ARG A 139 -7.91 2.04 3.54
CA ARG A 139 -7.18 3.28 3.34
C ARG A 139 -6.91 3.54 1.86
N LEU A 140 -6.95 4.80 1.48
CA LEU A 140 -6.67 5.28 0.14
C LEU A 140 -5.46 6.20 0.17
N ILE A 141 -4.42 5.87 -0.58
CA ILE A 141 -3.20 6.66 -0.69
C ILE A 141 -3.11 7.25 -2.10
N TYR A 142 -3.10 8.57 -2.18
CA TYR A 142 -2.89 9.28 -3.44
C TYR A 142 -1.64 10.17 -3.37
N SER A 143 -0.93 10.30 -4.48
CA SER A 143 0.29 11.11 -4.51
C SER A 143 0.04 12.62 -4.50
N SER A 144 -1.18 13.09 -4.78
CA SER A 144 -1.54 14.51 -4.85
C SER A 144 -2.99 14.78 -4.44
N GLU A 145 -3.25 16.01 -4.00
CA GLU A 145 -4.62 16.50 -3.74
C GLU A 145 -5.51 16.46 -4.98
N TRP A 146 -4.93 16.64 -6.18
CA TRP A 146 -5.66 16.52 -7.45
C TRP A 146 -6.28 15.14 -7.63
N ALA A 147 -5.50 14.08 -7.38
CA ALA A 147 -5.99 12.70 -7.48
C ALA A 147 -6.91 12.33 -6.31
N ALA A 148 -6.54 12.71 -5.08
CA ALA A 148 -7.32 12.46 -3.88
C ALA A 148 -8.72 13.10 -3.95
N SER A 149 -8.79 14.36 -4.39
CA SER A 149 -10.05 15.07 -4.56
C SER A 149 -10.96 14.36 -5.56
N SER A 150 -10.42 13.83 -6.66
CA SER A 150 -11.22 13.06 -7.62
C SER A 150 -11.80 11.78 -7.02
N ALA A 151 -11.03 11.07 -6.20
CA ALA A 151 -11.51 9.88 -5.49
C ALA A 151 -12.71 10.22 -4.58
N VAL A 152 -12.66 11.33 -3.86
CA VAL A 152 -13.78 11.80 -3.02
C VAL A 152 -14.96 12.24 -3.88
N THR A 153 -14.76 13.17 -4.80
CA THR A 153 -15.86 13.84 -5.50
C THR A 153 -16.55 12.98 -6.55
N HIS A 154 -15.82 12.08 -7.23
CA HIS A 154 -16.35 11.29 -8.35
C HIS A 154 -16.62 9.83 -7.98
N TYR A 155 -15.83 9.27 -7.06
CA TYR A 155 -15.93 7.87 -6.67
C TYR A 155 -16.58 7.67 -5.30
N GLY A 156 -16.83 8.75 -4.56
CA GLY A 156 -17.47 8.69 -3.25
C GLY A 156 -16.56 8.07 -2.19
N ALA A 157 -15.25 8.28 -2.30
CA ALA A 157 -14.31 7.92 -1.24
C ALA A 157 -14.69 8.65 0.06
N ASP A 158 -14.62 7.93 1.18
CA ASP A 158 -14.68 8.51 2.51
C ASP A 158 -13.44 9.39 2.75
N PRO A 159 -13.57 10.71 2.95
CA PRO A 159 -12.45 11.60 3.17
C PRO A 159 -11.55 11.17 4.34
N GLU A 160 -12.09 10.53 5.38
CA GLU A 160 -11.31 10.08 6.54
C GLU A 160 -10.36 8.91 6.21
N LYS A 161 -10.66 8.18 5.13
CA LYS A 161 -9.83 7.08 4.61
C LYS A 161 -8.79 7.55 3.60
N VAL A 162 -8.92 8.76 3.06
CA VAL A 162 -8.01 9.30 2.04
C VAL A 162 -6.82 9.96 2.70
N THR A 163 -5.63 9.71 2.16
CA THR A 163 -4.39 10.38 2.59
C THR A 163 -3.55 10.72 1.38
N VAL A 164 -3.17 12.00 1.28
CA VAL A 164 -2.18 12.44 0.31
C VAL A 164 -0.78 12.12 0.84
N LEU A 165 -0.04 11.32 0.09
CA LEU A 165 1.33 10.93 0.41
C LEU A 165 2.21 11.04 -0.84
N GLU A 166 2.97 12.11 -0.87
CA GLU A 166 3.89 12.51 -1.94
C GLU A 166 4.95 11.45 -2.23
N PHE A 167 5.10 11.05 -3.50
CA PHE A 167 6.15 10.12 -3.92
C PHE A 167 7.55 10.74 -3.92
N GLY A 168 8.55 9.87 -3.87
CA GLY A 168 9.96 10.24 -3.87
C GLY A 168 10.61 10.27 -5.25
N ALA A 169 11.81 10.87 -5.31
CA ALA A 169 12.67 10.80 -6.49
C ALA A 169 13.06 9.36 -6.86
N ASN A 170 12.87 8.95 -8.12
CA ASN A 170 13.22 7.61 -8.61
C ASN A 170 14.67 7.52 -9.06
N LEU A 171 15.57 8.00 -8.21
CA LEU A 171 17.01 7.92 -8.36
C LEU A 171 17.68 7.75 -7.00
N SER A 172 18.84 7.10 -7.01
CA SER A 172 19.76 7.13 -5.87
C SER A 172 20.52 8.44 -5.90
N VAL A 173 20.32 9.30 -4.89
CA VAL A 173 21.12 10.52 -4.73
C VAL A 173 22.49 10.12 -4.18
N PRO A 174 23.60 10.42 -4.88
CA PRO A 174 24.92 10.01 -4.39
C PRO A 174 25.42 10.92 -3.27
N GLU A 175 26.28 10.35 -2.42
CA GLU A 175 27.11 11.10 -1.48
C GLU A 175 28.36 11.69 -2.18
N PRO A 176 28.79 12.93 -1.86
CA PRO A 176 28.15 13.85 -0.93
C PRO A 176 26.83 14.39 -1.51
N PHE A 177 25.82 14.50 -0.63
CA PHE A 177 24.54 15.12 -0.98
C PHE A 177 24.76 16.47 -1.68
N PRO A 178 23.99 16.78 -2.75
CA PRO A 178 24.04 18.07 -3.39
C PRO A 178 23.82 19.23 -2.41
N LEU A 179 24.67 20.23 -2.50
CA LEU A 179 24.44 21.55 -1.92
C LEU A 179 23.58 22.39 -2.87
N GLY A 180 23.01 23.49 -2.36
CA GLY A 180 22.29 24.46 -3.18
C GLY A 180 23.11 24.85 -4.40
N LYS A 181 22.43 25.04 -5.53
CA LYS A 181 23.02 25.45 -6.79
C LYS A 181 23.23 26.96 -6.78
N THR A 182 24.26 27.37 -7.49
CA THR A 182 24.59 28.76 -7.80
C THR A 182 24.94 28.82 -9.27
N ILE A 183 24.56 29.90 -9.95
CA ILE A 183 24.91 30.10 -11.35
C ILE A 183 26.15 30.96 -11.37
N ARG A 184 27.28 30.35 -11.76
CA ARG A 184 28.58 31.00 -11.88
C ARG A 184 29.01 31.02 -13.34
N ASP A 185 29.95 31.91 -13.65
CA ASP A 185 30.73 31.86 -14.88
C ASP A 185 29.96 32.13 -16.19
N GLY A 186 28.79 32.79 -16.10
CA GLY A 186 28.01 33.18 -17.28
C GLY A 186 27.49 31.98 -18.09
N GLN A 187 27.30 30.81 -17.46
CA GLN A 187 26.76 29.60 -18.10
C GLN A 187 25.37 29.28 -17.55
N CYS A 188 24.42 28.91 -18.42
CA CYS A 188 23.09 28.48 -18.05
C CYS A 188 22.74 27.13 -18.71
N HIS A 189 22.79 26.05 -17.93
CA HIS A 189 22.48 24.71 -18.42
C HIS A 189 21.02 24.34 -18.10
N LEU A 190 20.22 24.19 -19.14
CA LEU A 190 18.83 23.71 -19.07
C LEU A 190 18.79 22.20 -19.26
N LEU A 191 17.91 21.53 -18.50
CA LEU A 191 17.67 20.10 -18.59
C LEU A 191 16.21 19.83 -18.95
N PHE A 192 15.98 18.92 -19.87
CA PHE A 192 14.68 18.35 -20.18
C PHE A 192 14.80 16.83 -20.10
N ILE A 193 13.86 16.17 -19.40
CA ILE A 193 13.79 14.70 -19.33
C ILE A 193 12.35 14.26 -19.62
N GLY A 194 12.14 13.50 -20.69
CA GLY A 194 10.82 12.99 -21.07
C GLY A 194 10.87 12.02 -22.25
N ARG A 195 9.99 11.00 -22.25
CA ARG A 195 9.95 9.97 -23.31
C ARG A 195 9.01 10.27 -24.48
N GLU A 196 7.94 10.99 -24.23
CA GLU A 196 6.90 11.28 -25.21
C GLU A 196 7.05 12.73 -25.68
N TRP A 197 7.81 12.95 -26.76
CA TRP A 197 8.15 14.29 -27.28
C TRP A 197 6.96 15.25 -27.30
N GLU A 198 5.83 14.83 -27.89
CA GLU A 198 4.62 15.64 -28.01
C GLU A 198 3.98 15.95 -26.64
N ARG A 199 3.65 14.92 -25.85
CA ARG A 199 2.99 15.10 -24.54
C ARG A 199 3.85 15.86 -23.54
N LYS A 200 5.16 15.65 -23.59
CA LYS A 200 6.14 16.34 -22.74
C LYS A 200 6.52 17.72 -23.29
N ARG A 201 6.02 18.09 -24.48
CA ARG A 201 6.27 19.36 -25.17
C ARG A 201 7.77 19.63 -25.34
N GLY A 202 8.49 18.65 -25.89
CA GLY A 202 9.93 18.77 -26.20
C GLY A 202 10.23 19.95 -27.14
N GLN A 203 9.37 20.19 -28.13
CA GLN A 203 9.44 21.37 -29.00
C GLN A 203 9.37 22.67 -28.20
N PHE A 204 8.44 22.76 -27.25
CA PHE A 204 8.30 23.95 -26.41
C PHE A 204 9.54 24.18 -25.54
N ALA A 205 10.14 23.12 -24.98
CA ALA A 205 11.38 23.24 -24.22
C ALA A 205 12.55 23.77 -25.08
N LEU A 206 12.63 23.34 -26.35
CA LEU A 206 13.61 23.87 -27.31
C LEU A 206 13.35 25.35 -27.61
N GLU A 207 12.09 25.76 -27.75
CA GLU A 207 11.70 27.16 -27.96
C GLU A 207 12.03 28.04 -26.74
N VAL A 208 11.84 27.52 -25.52
CA VAL A 208 12.26 28.22 -24.28
C VAL A 208 13.77 28.47 -24.28
N TYR A 209 14.55 27.44 -24.65
CA TYR A 209 16.00 27.57 -24.80
C TYR A 209 16.38 28.65 -25.82
N GLN A 210 15.75 28.64 -27.01
CA GLN A 210 16.01 29.61 -28.07
C GLN A 210 15.62 31.03 -27.67
N ALA A 211 14.51 31.21 -26.95
CA ALA A 211 14.09 32.51 -26.43
C ALA A 211 15.06 33.01 -25.36
N LEU A 212 15.47 32.16 -24.41
CA LEU A 212 16.41 32.54 -23.36
C LEU A 212 17.76 32.97 -23.93
N LYS A 213 18.30 32.23 -24.92
CA LYS A 213 19.56 32.52 -25.61
C LYS A 213 19.59 33.92 -26.25
N LYS A 214 18.43 34.49 -26.59
CA LYS A 214 18.31 35.86 -27.14
C LYS A 214 18.21 36.93 -26.05
N LEU A 215 17.81 36.57 -24.84
CA LEU A 215 17.56 37.50 -23.72
C LEU A 215 18.78 37.69 -22.83
N THR A 216 19.68 36.69 -22.77
CA THR A 216 20.80 36.68 -21.82
C THR A 216 22.16 36.70 -22.52
N ASP A 217 23.13 37.35 -21.90
CA ASP A 217 24.54 37.28 -22.29
C ASP A 217 25.23 35.98 -21.82
N CYS A 218 24.54 35.16 -21.00
CA CYS A 218 25.04 33.85 -20.61
C CYS A 218 25.10 32.91 -21.81
N THR A 219 26.12 32.04 -21.85
CA THR A 219 26.10 30.88 -22.73
C THR A 219 25.04 29.90 -22.21
N VAL A 220 24.00 29.67 -23.01
CA VAL A 220 22.92 28.73 -22.68
C VAL A 220 23.16 27.41 -23.39
N SER A 221 22.92 26.29 -22.70
CA SER A 221 22.86 24.96 -23.32
C SER A 221 21.60 24.21 -22.88
N LEU A 222 21.15 23.25 -23.68
CA LEU A 222 19.99 22.40 -23.39
C LEU A 222 20.36 20.92 -23.54
N SER A 223 20.16 20.13 -22.48
CA SER A 223 20.22 18.67 -22.55
C SER A 223 18.82 18.09 -22.69
N LEU A 224 18.52 17.45 -23.82
CA LEU A 224 17.27 16.74 -24.12
C LEU A 224 17.46 15.24 -23.85
N VAL A 225 16.79 14.70 -22.84
CA VAL A 225 16.98 13.31 -22.39
C VAL A 225 15.69 12.51 -22.52
N GLY A 226 15.81 11.30 -23.06
CA GLY A 226 14.74 10.28 -23.07
C GLY A 226 13.85 10.30 -24.31
N CYS A 227 14.04 11.23 -25.24
CA CYS A 227 13.33 11.29 -26.51
C CYS A 227 14.22 11.83 -27.62
N THR A 228 13.89 11.46 -28.86
CA THR A 228 14.51 12.01 -30.07
C THR A 228 13.58 13.04 -30.69
N PRO A 229 14.04 14.28 -30.95
CA PRO A 229 13.28 15.25 -31.75
C PRO A 229 12.94 14.67 -33.14
N PRO A 230 11.77 14.98 -33.72
CA PRO A 230 11.38 14.48 -35.04
C PRO A 230 12.10 15.17 -36.22
N PHE A 231 13.06 16.05 -35.92
CA PHE A 231 13.84 16.83 -36.88
C PHE A 231 15.28 16.99 -36.36
N GLU A 232 16.21 17.35 -37.25
CA GLU A 232 17.59 17.65 -36.87
C GLU A 232 17.68 19.05 -36.24
N ILE A 233 18.50 19.17 -35.19
CA ILE A 233 18.74 20.43 -34.49
C ILE A 233 20.14 20.92 -34.84
N GLU A 234 20.23 22.00 -35.62
CA GLU A 234 21.48 22.66 -36.00
C GLU A 234 21.89 23.71 -34.96
N ASP A 235 22.15 23.29 -33.71
CA ASP A 235 22.67 24.16 -32.66
C ASP A 235 23.58 23.37 -31.70
N ASP A 236 24.87 23.70 -31.69
CA ASP A 236 25.90 23.06 -30.83
C ASP A 236 25.64 23.23 -29.33
N GLY A 237 24.68 24.08 -28.93
CA GLY A 237 24.21 24.22 -27.56
C GLY A 237 23.13 23.20 -27.15
N VAL A 238 22.61 22.39 -28.07
CA VAL A 238 21.54 21.40 -27.80
C VAL A 238 22.04 19.95 -27.91
N MET A 239 22.06 19.24 -26.78
CA MET A 239 22.58 17.87 -26.66
C MET A 239 21.41 16.90 -26.55
N VAL A 240 21.33 15.92 -27.46
CA VAL A 240 20.25 14.92 -27.46
C VAL A 240 20.76 13.58 -26.95
N TYR A 241 20.08 13.04 -25.94
CA TYR A 241 20.31 11.73 -25.34
C TYR A 241 19.03 10.88 -25.44
N PRO A 242 18.84 10.14 -26.55
CA PRO A 242 17.56 9.50 -26.87
C PRO A 242 17.02 8.51 -25.83
N ASP A 243 17.90 7.75 -25.17
CA ASP A 243 17.52 6.80 -24.13
C ASP A 243 18.64 6.72 -23.08
N LEU A 244 18.24 6.72 -21.81
CA LEU A 244 19.09 6.42 -20.66
C LEU A 244 18.39 5.36 -19.81
N ASP A 245 19.04 4.21 -19.65
CA ASP A 245 18.48 3.05 -19.00
C ASP A 245 18.92 2.98 -17.54
N LYS A 246 18.01 3.29 -16.60
CA LYS A 246 18.26 3.25 -15.15
C LYS A 246 18.67 1.87 -14.59
N ARG A 247 18.70 0.83 -15.42
CA ARG A 247 19.26 -0.50 -15.08
C ARG A 247 20.77 -0.58 -15.28
N LYS A 248 21.35 0.34 -16.05
CA LYS A 248 22.78 0.38 -16.35
C LYS A 248 23.44 1.43 -15.45
N VAL A 249 24.41 1.00 -14.66
CA VAL A 249 25.16 1.88 -13.75
C VAL A 249 25.74 3.09 -14.48
N GLN A 250 26.30 2.89 -15.68
CA GLN A 250 26.87 3.98 -16.49
C GLN A 250 25.83 5.05 -16.88
N ASP A 251 24.60 4.65 -17.23
CA ASP A 251 23.53 5.57 -17.64
C ASP A 251 23.02 6.32 -16.40
N CYS A 252 22.98 5.68 -15.24
CA CYS A 252 22.66 6.33 -13.96
C CYS A 252 23.71 7.37 -13.55
N VAL A 253 25.00 7.03 -13.67
CA VAL A 253 26.11 7.97 -13.40
C VAL A 253 26.06 9.15 -14.37
N PHE A 254 25.75 8.89 -15.63
CA PHE A 254 25.62 9.96 -16.62
C PHE A 254 24.42 10.86 -16.32
N LEU A 255 23.26 10.29 -15.97
CA LEU A 255 22.07 11.04 -15.57
C LEU A 255 22.33 11.90 -14.32
N ASP A 256 23.00 11.37 -13.30
CA ASP A 256 23.48 12.13 -12.14
C ASP A 256 24.34 13.32 -12.58
N SER A 257 25.28 13.10 -13.50
CA SER A 257 26.13 14.18 -14.01
C SER A 257 25.33 15.29 -14.71
N LEU A 258 24.25 14.94 -15.43
CA LEU A 258 23.38 15.91 -16.09
C LEU A 258 22.62 16.76 -15.05
N PHE A 259 22.03 16.13 -14.03
CA PHE A 259 21.40 16.87 -12.93
C PHE A 259 22.41 17.76 -12.19
N ARG A 260 23.63 17.28 -11.92
CA ARG A 260 24.68 18.05 -11.25
C ARG A 260 25.15 19.26 -12.04
N LYS A 261 25.24 19.16 -13.37
CA LYS A 261 25.63 20.28 -14.24
C LYS A 261 24.52 21.28 -14.52
N SER A 262 23.27 20.84 -14.44
CA SER A 262 22.13 21.67 -14.82
C SER A 262 21.72 22.66 -13.73
N HIS A 263 21.15 23.79 -14.17
CA HIS A 263 20.66 24.87 -13.32
C HIS A 263 19.12 24.87 -13.24
N PHE A 264 18.44 24.55 -14.34
CA PHE A 264 16.98 24.48 -14.38
C PHE A 264 16.52 23.18 -15.02
N LEU A 265 15.42 22.62 -14.50
CA LEU A 265 14.64 21.62 -15.21
C LEU A 265 13.49 22.33 -15.95
N ILE A 266 13.37 22.09 -17.26
CA ILE A 266 12.26 22.56 -18.09
C ILE A 266 11.38 21.35 -18.40
N ALA A 267 10.17 21.32 -17.83
CA ALA A 267 9.22 20.20 -17.95
C ALA A 267 7.82 20.68 -18.34
N PRO A 268 7.62 21.28 -19.53
CA PRO A 268 6.40 22.00 -19.93
C PRO A 268 5.27 21.05 -20.37
N THR A 269 5.09 19.91 -19.70
CA THR A 269 4.17 18.84 -20.12
C THR A 269 2.70 19.28 -20.19
N CYS A 270 1.93 18.67 -21.09
CA CYS A 270 0.48 18.90 -21.17
C CYS A 270 -0.31 18.19 -20.06
N PHE A 271 0.25 17.11 -19.50
CA PHE A 271 -0.43 16.28 -18.52
C PHE A 271 0.55 15.40 -17.79
N GLU A 272 0.39 15.35 -16.47
CA GLU A 272 1.19 14.49 -15.61
C GLU A 272 0.39 14.11 -14.36
N CYS A 273 0.35 12.82 -14.02
CA CYS A 273 -0.36 12.38 -12.82
C CYS A 273 0.29 12.92 -11.54
N TYR A 274 1.62 12.91 -11.48
CA TYR A 274 2.39 13.44 -10.34
C TYR A 274 3.65 14.19 -10.81
N GLY A 275 4.51 13.51 -11.59
CA GLY A 275 5.70 14.13 -12.18
C GLY A 275 6.97 13.87 -11.39
N ILE A 276 7.37 12.60 -11.29
CA ILE A 276 8.55 12.15 -10.52
C ILE A 276 9.84 12.89 -10.90
N VAL A 277 10.01 13.31 -12.16
CA VAL A 277 11.18 14.07 -12.60
C VAL A 277 11.35 15.39 -11.82
N ASN A 278 10.26 15.96 -11.31
CA ASN A 278 10.28 17.16 -10.48
C ASN A 278 10.85 16.84 -9.08
N CYS A 279 10.52 15.67 -8.52
CA CYS A 279 11.16 15.17 -7.28
C CYS A 279 12.65 14.88 -7.51
N GLU A 280 12.99 14.34 -8.68
CA GLU A 280 14.38 14.09 -9.08
C GLU A 280 15.17 15.41 -9.19
N ALA A 281 14.61 16.44 -9.83
CA ALA A 281 15.22 17.78 -9.86
C ALA A 281 15.38 18.39 -8.47
N ALA A 282 14.37 18.26 -7.61
CA ALA A 282 14.42 18.73 -6.22
C ALA A 282 15.61 18.11 -5.45
N ALA A 283 15.91 16.83 -5.70
CA ALA A 283 17.03 16.11 -5.07
C ALA A 283 18.41 16.70 -5.37
N TYR A 284 18.54 17.46 -6.46
CA TYR A 284 19.76 18.16 -6.85
C TYR A 284 19.65 19.68 -6.71
N GLY A 285 18.54 20.18 -6.16
CA GLY A 285 18.31 21.61 -5.98
C GLY A 285 18.09 22.37 -7.29
N LEU A 286 17.48 21.75 -8.31
CA LEU A 286 17.15 22.47 -9.53
C LEU A 286 15.75 23.09 -9.39
N PRO A 287 15.62 24.41 -9.50
CA PRO A 287 14.33 25.03 -9.77
C PRO A 287 13.69 24.46 -11.04
N VAL A 288 12.40 24.17 -10.97
CA VAL A 288 11.64 23.56 -12.07
C VAL A 288 10.74 24.58 -12.75
N MET A 289 10.80 24.69 -14.07
CA MET A 289 9.87 25.46 -14.89
C MET A 289 8.90 24.50 -15.58
N THR A 290 7.64 24.48 -15.16
CA THR A 290 6.68 23.44 -15.58
C THR A 290 5.25 23.95 -15.65
N SER A 291 4.38 23.19 -16.31
CA SER A 291 2.97 23.55 -16.45
C SER A 291 2.18 23.27 -15.17
N ASP A 292 1.18 24.11 -14.89
CA ASP A 292 0.17 23.92 -13.84
C ASP A 292 -0.87 22.87 -14.27
N VAL A 293 -0.47 21.59 -14.26
CA VAL A 293 -1.33 20.48 -14.70
C VAL A 293 -1.24 19.26 -13.78
N GLY A 294 -2.38 18.58 -13.64
CA GLY A 294 -2.48 17.32 -12.92
C GLY A 294 -1.95 17.42 -11.49
N GLY A 295 -1.08 16.49 -11.09
CA GLY A 295 -0.49 16.47 -9.75
C GLY A 295 0.78 17.31 -9.57
N ILE A 296 1.26 18.02 -10.60
CA ILE A 296 2.51 18.82 -10.53
C ILE A 296 2.49 19.88 -9.41
N PRO A 297 1.37 20.61 -9.17
CA PRO A 297 1.31 21.63 -8.12
C PRO A 297 1.48 21.08 -6.70
N GLN A 298 1.35 19.77 -6.50
CA GLN A 298 1.70 19.12 -5.24
C GLN A 298 3.21 19.18 -4.96
N ILE A 299 4.03 19.11 -6.02
CA ILE A 299 5.48 19.05 -5.93
C ILE A 299 6.07 20.47 -5.99
N ILE A 300 5.60 21.25 -6.96
CA ILE A 300 6.14 22.57 -7.28
C ILE A 300 5.25 23.66 -6.71
N HIS A 301 5.83 24.43 -5.80
CA HIS A 301 5.22 25.63 -5.26
C HIS A 301 5.81 26.83 -6.00
N SER A 302 4.97 27.47 -6.82
CA SER A 302 5.40 28.56 -7.71
C SER A 302 6.03 29.71 -6.90
N GLY A 303 7.22 30.15 -7.31
CA GLY A 303 8.02 31.16 -6.60
C GLY A 303 8.82 30.62 -5.40
N GLU A 304 8.65 29.36 -4.99
CA GLU A 304 9.40 28.77 -3.87
C GLU A 304 10.50 27.82 -4.34
N ASN A 305 10.15 26.80 -5.12
CA ASN A 305 11.07 25.75 -5.60
C ASN A 305 11.00 25.57 -7.14
N GLY A 306 10.34 26.48 -7.82
CA GLY A 306 10.12 26.47 -9.26
C GLY A 306 9.03 27.46 -9.66
N TYR A 307 8.57 27.39 -10.91
CA TYR A 307 7.43 28.16 -11.40
C TYR A 307 6.44 27.26 -12.14
N LEU A 308 5.16 27.48 -11.83
CA LEU A 308 4.02 26.90 -12.52
C LEU A 308 3.51 27.89 -13.57
N PHE A 309 3.29 27.40 -14.80
CA PHE A 309 2.81 28.20 -15.92
C PHE A 309 1.50 27.61 -16.48
N SER A 310 0.64 28.47 -17.02
CA SER A 310 -0.54 28.03 -17.76
C SER A 310 -0.12 27.32 -19.05
N LEU A 311 -0.94 26.38 -19.54
CA LEU A 311 -0.72 25.77 -20.86
C LEU A 311 -0.79 26.79 -22.02
N SER A 312 -1.45 27.93 -21.79
CA SER A 312 -1.52 29.05 -22.75
C SER A 312 -0.29 29.94 -22.76
N ASP A 313 0.61 29.82 -21.77
CA ASP A 313 1.79 30.67 -21.68
C ASP A 313 2.80 30.30 -22.77
N THR A 314 3.49 31.32 -23.29
CA THR A 314 4.45 31.17 -24.39
C THR A 314 5.83 30.78 -23.88
N PRO A 315 6.69 30.21 -24.74
CA PRO A 315 8.08 29.94 -24.38
C PRO A 315 8.84 31.18 -23.90
N ASP A 316 8.48 32.37 -24.41
CA ASP A 316 9.09 33.63 -23.99
C ASP A 316 8.83 33.95 -22.51
N ILE A 317 7.66 33.60 -21.97
CA ILE A 317 7.33 33.84 -20.55
C ILE A 317 8.23 32.98 -19.65
N TYR A 318 8.43 31.71 -20.01
CA TYR A 318 9.37 30.83 -19.30
C TYR A 318 10.79 31.41 -19.37
N ALA A 319 11.23 31.82 -20.56
CA ALA A 319 12.55 32.41 -20.77
C ALA A 319 12.76 33.70 -19.98
N GLN A 320 11.73 34.56 -19.87
CA GLN A 320 11.77 35.79 -19.07
C GLN A 320 11.93 35.50 -17.58
N VAL A 321 11.21 34.50 -17.05
CA VAL A 321 11.36 34.09 -15.64
C VAL A 321 12.77 33.57 -15.38
N ILE A 322 13.28 32.69 -16.26
CA ILE A 322 14.66 32.17 -16.13
C ILE A 322 15.66 33.32 -16.21
N HIS A 323 15.50 34.24 -17.16
CA HIS A 323 16.35 35.41 -17.30
C HIS A 323 16.31 36.30 -16.04
N GLY A 324 15.14 36.54 -15.45
CA GLY A 324 15.03 37.27 -14.18
C GLY A 324 15.81 36.62 -13.04
N LEU A 325 15.80 35.29 -12.95
CA LEU A 325 16.60 34.53 -11.98
C LEU A 325 18.11 34.60 -12.28
N LEU A 326 18.50 34.64 -13.56
CA LEU A 326 19.90 34.88 -13.95
C LEU A 326 20.38 36.29 -13.55
N GLN A 327 19.49 37.28 -13.52
CA GLN A 327 19.79 38.64 -13.04
C GLN A 327 19.75 38.77 -11.51
N ASN A 328 19.17 37.81 -10.80
CA ASN A 328 19.06 37.81 -9.35
C ASN A 328 19.51 36.47 -8.76
N ILE A 329 20.83 36.29 -8.68
CA ILE A 329 21.46 35.05 -8.21
C ILE A 329 21.04 34.69 -6.79
N ALA A 330 20.84 35.66 -5.90
CA ALA A 330 20.40 35.41 -4.54
C ALA A 330 19.00 34.74 -4.50
N GLU A 331 18.10 35.19 -5.37
CA GLU A 331 16.77 34.58 -5.50
C GLU A 331 16.83 33.18 -6.11
N TYR A 332 17.69 32.96 -7.11
CA TYR A 332 17.94 31.62 -7.65
C TYR A 332 18.49 30.67 -6.58
N GLU A 333 19.51 31.09 -5.82
CA GLU A 333 20.11 30.29 -4.75
C GLU A 333 19.08 29.95 -3.66
N ARG A 334 18.21 30.91 -3.30
CA ARG A 334 17.09 30.68 -2.38
C ARG A 334 16.14 29.60 -2.93
N MET A 335 15.73 29.73 -4.19
CA MET A 335 14.84 28.77 -4.84
C MET A 335 15.45 27.37 -4.95
N SER A 336 16.75 27.31 -5.28
CA SER A 336 17.52 26.06 -5.31
C SER A 336 17.60 25.40 -3.93
N GLY A 337 17.84 26.19 -2.87
CA GLY A 337 17.82 25.72 -1.49
C GLY A 337 16.47 25.14 -1.08
N ASN A 338 15.37 25.79 -1.45
CA ASN A 338 14.01 25.31 -1.18
C ASN A 338 13.67 24.02 -1.95
N ALA A 339 14.20 23.86 -3.17
CA ALA A 339 14.06 22.61 -3.92
C ALA A 339 14.74 21.44 -3.17
N LEU A 340 15.96 21.64 -2.66
CA LEU A 340 16.62 20.63 -1.82
C LEU A 340 15.88 20.35 -0.53
N GLU A 341 15.33 21.38 0.11
CA GLU A 341 14.57 21.21 1.34
C GLU A 341 13.28 20.43 1.10
N SER A 342 12.60 20.69 -0.02
CA SER A 342 11.43 19.93 -0.46
C SER A 342 11.79 18.45 -0.65
N TYR A 343 12.94 18.16 -1.27
CA TYR A 343 13.43 16.79 -1.37
C TYR A 343 13.67 16.15 0.01
N ARG A 344 14.42 16.81 0.90
CA ARG A 344 14.79 16.26 2.22
C ARG A 344 13.59 15.98 3.11
N THR A 345 12.57 16.83 3.05
CA THR A 345 11.44 16.78 3.98
C THR A 345 10.23 16.01 3.47
N ARG A 346 10.07 15.91 2.14
CA ARG A 346 8.84 15.41 1.50
C ARG A 346 9.08 14.50 0.30
N LEU A 347 9.85 14.95 -0.69
CA LEU A 347 9.93 14.33 -2.02
C LEU A 347 10.98 13.20 -2.11
N ASN A 348 11.08 12.39 -1.06
CA ASN A 348 12.02 11.27 -0.98
C ASN A 348 11.37 10.00 -0.40
N TRP A 349 11.88 8.84 -0.81
CA TRP A 349 11.32 7.55 -0.43
C TRP A 349 11.51 7.18 1.05
N GLU A 350 12.52 7.73 1.74
CA GLU A 350 12.67 7.51 3.19
C GLU A 350 11.55 8.19 3.98
N ARG A 351 11.21 9.44 3.61
CA ARG A 351 10.05 10.13 4.18
C ARG A 351 8.76 9.39 3.87
N TRP A 352 8.55 9.02 2.61
CA TRP A 352 7.37 8.26 2.18
C TRP A 352 7.23 6.97 3.00
N GLY A 353 8.30 6.18 3.11
CA GLY A 353 8.31 4.93 3.87
C GLY A 353 7.98 5.14 5.34
N LYS A 354 8.57 6.14 5.99
CA LYS A 354 8.28 6.46 7.40
C LYS A 354 6.81 6.80 7.64
N VAL A 355 6.17 7.56 6.75
CA VAL A 355 4.75 7.91 6.89
C VAL A 355 3.86 6.71 6.59
N MET A 356 4.17 5.97 5.52
CA MET A 356 3.46 4.76 5.14
C MET A 356 3.48 3.71 6.25
N ASP A 357 4.63 3.50 6.91
CA ASP A 357 4.76 2.58 8.04
C ASP A 357 3.73 2.90 9.14
N GLY A 358 3.62 4.18 9.54
CA GLY A 358 2.67 4.60 10.56
C GLY A 358 1.21 4.38 10.15
N ILE A 359 0.87 4.61 8.88
CA ILE A 359 -0.47 4.34 8.34
C ILE A 359 -0.78 2.83 8.38
N MET A 360 0.17 2.00 7.95
CA MET A 360 0.01 0.55 7.95
C MET A 360 -0.12 0.01 9.38
N GLU A 361 0.71 0.47 10.31
CA GLU A 361 0.67 0.07 11.72
C GLU A 361 -0.67 0.44 12.35
N GLN A 362 -1.13 1.68 12.19
CA GLN A 362 -2.43 2.13 12.68
C GLN A 362 -3.57 1.29 12.11
N LEU A 363 -3.57 1.02 10.80
CA LEU A 363 -4.63 0.27 10.15
C LEU A 363 -4.67 -1.19 10.62
N VAL A 364 -3.51 -1.82 10.75
CA VAL A 364 -3.37 -3.19 11.25
C VAL A 364 -3.73 -3.28 12.73
N GLU A 365 -3.45 -2.25 13.53
CA GLU A 365 -3.89 -2.19 14.92
C GLU A 365 -5.40 -2.01 15.03
N SER A 366 -6.02 -1.11 14.26
CA SER A 366 -7.47 -0.87 14.32
C SER A 366 -8.32 -2.03 13.82
N SER A 367 -7.75 -2.87 12.96
CA SER A 367 -8.40 -4.09 12.43
C SER A 367 -8.22 -5.32 13.32
N LYS A 368 -7.42 -5.19 14.39
CA LYS A 368 -7.28 -6.18 15.47
C LYS A 368 -8.04 -5.60 16.67
N HIS A 369 -9.11 -6.18 17.19
CA HIS A 369 -9.12 -7.48 17.85
C HIS A 369 -10.56 -7.92 18.15
N LEU A 370 -10.93 -9.14 17.77
CA LEU A 370 -11.88 -9.89 18.60
C LEU A 370 -11.10 -10.29 19.86
N ILE A 371 -11.42 -9.67 20.99
CA ILE A 371 -10.89 -10.09 22.29
C ILE A 371 -11.91 -11.06 22.87
N LEU A 372 -11.54 -12.32 23.00
CA LEU A 372 -12.38 -13.33 23.62
C LEU A 372 -12.04 -13.44 25.10
N SER A 373 -13.07 -13.45 25.94
CA SER A 373 -12.91 -13.92 27.32
C SER A 373 -12.52 -15.39 27.31
N THR A 374 -11.37 -15.67 27.91
CA THR A 374 -10.75 -16.99 27.97
C THR A 374 -10.70 -17.44 29.40
N TYR A 375 -11.64 -18.29 29.78
CA TYR A 375 -11.72 -18.87 31.10
C TYR A 375 -10.74 -20.03 31.19
N VAL A 376 -9.72 -19.88 32.04
CA VAL A 376 -8.62 -20.83 32.17
C VAL A 376 -8.76 -21.59 33.48
N ALA A 377 -9.15 -22.86 33.41
CA ALA A 377 -9.24 -23.75 34.57
C ALA A 377 -7.85 -24.24 34.98
N TYR A 378 -7.48 -24.05 36.25
CA TYR A 378 -6.19 -24.49 36.77
C TYR A 378 -6.26 -24.92 38.25
N VAL A 379 -5.38 -25.84 38.64
CA VAL A 379 -5.20 -26.24 40.04
C VAL A 379 -4.18 -25.31 40.74
N PRO A 380 -4.54 -24.54 41.76
CA PRO A 380 -3.67 -23.53 42.39
C PRO A 380 -2.33 -24.07 42.94
N GLU A 381 -2.33 -25.31 43.42
CA GLU A 381 -1.17 -25.98 44.00
C GLU A 381 -0.09 -26.27 42.93
N LYS A 382 -0.47 -26.36 41.64
CA LYS A 382 0.44 -26.65 40.52
C LYS A 382 1.06 -25.37 39.93
N LYS A 383 1.89 -24.68 40.71
CA LYS A 383 2.50 -23.39 40.34
C LYS A 383 3.24 -23.39 38.98
N GLU A 384 3.96 -24.47 38.66
CA GLU A 384 4.66 -24.60 37.38
C GLU A 384 3.72 -24.70 36.18
N VAL A 385 2.54 -25.30 36.34
CA VAL A 385 1.52 -25.39 35.28
C VAL A 385 0.98 -24.01 34.97
N LYS A 386 0.65 -23.20 35.99
CA LYS A 386 0.20 -21.82 35.79
C LYS A 386 1.25 -20.96 35.07
N LYS A 387 2.53 -21.11 35.44
CA LYS A 387 3.63 -20.40 34.79
C LYS A 387 3.78 -20.79 33.33
N ARG A 388 3.76 -22.09 33.02
CA ARG A 388 3.80 -22.62 31.64
C ARG A 388 2.64 -22.09 30.81
N LEU A 389 1.42 -22.15 31.36
CA LEU A 389 0.21 -21.74 30.66
C LEU A 389 0.17 -20.22 30.46
N SER A 390 0.61 -19.43 31.44
CA SER A 390 0.76 -17.98 31.29
C SER A 390 1.73 -17.62 30.15
N ALA A 391 2.81 -18.41 29.99
CA ALA A 391 3.73 -18.22 28.86
C ALA A 391 3.10 -18.56 27.50
N GLN A 392 2.13 -19.49 27.45
CA GLN A 392 1.37 -19.80 26.23
C GLN A 392 0.50 -18.62 25.78
N PHE A 393 -0.03 -17.81 26.70
CA PHE A 393 -0.86 -16.65 26.38
C PHE A 393 -0.09 -15.33 26.29
N ASN A 394 1.18 -15.30 26.72
CA ASN A 394 1.99 -14.09 26.66
C ASN A 394 2.11 -13.56 25.22
N GLY A 395 1.81 -12.27 25.02
CA GLY A 395 1.82 -11.60 23.71
C GLY A 395 0.62 -11.87 22.80
N ARG A 396 -0.37 -12.67 23.23
CA ARG A 396 -1.60 -12.97 22.47
C ARG A 396 -2.78 -12.17 23.01
N LYS A 397 -2.93 -10.93 22.50
CA LYS A 397 -3.92 -9.95 22.98
C LYS A 397 -5.38 -10.34 22.71
N GLU A 398 -5.59 -11.29 21.81
CA GLU A 398 -6.88 -11.88 21.46
C GLU A 398 -7.53 -12.71 22.58
N PHE A 399 -6.79 -13.08 23.62
CA PHE A 399 -7.28 -13.85 24.76
C PHE A 399 -7.25 -13.01 26.04
N ASN A 400 -8.42 -12.59 26.51
CA ASN A 400 -8.57 -12.00 27.84
C ASN A 400 -8.66 -13.13 28.89
N CYS A 401 -7.52 -13.50 29.47
CA CYS A 401 -7.43 -14.67 30.35
C CYS A 401 -8.04 -14.40 31.74
N ILE A 402 -9.12 -15.12 32.05
CA ILE A 402 -9.80 -15.15 33.35
C ILE A 402 -9.44 -16.45 34.06
N TRP A 403 -8.60 -16.36 35.09
CA TRP A 403 -8.04 -17.52 35.78
C TRP A 403 -9.00 -18.10 36.82
N MET A 404 -9.45 -19.33 36.59
CA MET A 404 -10.43 -20.01 37.43
C MET A 404 -9.79 -21.18 38.21
N ALA A 405 -9.74 -21.02 39.53
CA ALA A 405 -9.22 -22.06 40.41
C ALA A 405 -10.21 -23.23 40.53
N VAL A 406 -9.72 -24.45 40.27
CA VAL A 406 -10.46 -25.70 40.50
C VAL A 406 -9.74 -26.56 41.55
N LYS A 407 -10.50 -27.41 42.25
CA LYS A 407 -9.95 -28.30 43.29
C LYS A 407 -9.08 -29.41 42.69
N ASP A 408 -9.51 -29.98 41.58
CA ASP A 408 -8.82 -30.99 40.79
C ASP A 408 -9.25 -30.88 39.32
N MET A 409 -8.57 -31.57 38.42
CA MET A 409 -8.92 -31.65 37.00
C MET A 409 -9.92 -32.77 36.70
N LYS A 410 -10.79 -33.11 37.67
CA LYS A 410 -11.87 -34.08 37.47
C LYS A 410 -13.00 -33.43 36.66
N ASN A 411 -13.74 -34.23 35.90
CA ASN A 411 -14.83 -33.75 35.05
C ASN A 411 -15.85 -32.90 35.80
N ILE A 412 -16.24 -33.29 37.03
CA ILE A 412 -17.19 -32.54 37.84
C ILE A 412 -16.66 -31.16 38.27
N ASP A 413 -15.37 -31.05 38.59
CA ASP A 413 -14.73 -29.78 38.97
C ASP A 413 -14.63 -28.84 37.75
N LEU A 414 -14.30 -29.40 36.58
CA LEU A 414 -14.26 -28.68 35.32
C LEU A 414 -15.65 -28.24 34.84
N TRP A 415 -16.67 -29.08 35.01
CA TRP A 415 -18.05 -28.73 34.69
C TRP A 415 -18.55 -27.57 35.55
N ASN A 416 -18.33 -27.64 36.86
CA ASN A 416 -18.68 -26.55 37.78
C ASN A 416 -17.92 -25.26 37.44
N CYS A 417 -16.67 -25.37 36.98
CA CYS A 417 -15.89 -24.25 36.48
C CYS A 417 -16.51 -23.65 35.21
N LEU A 418 -16.89 -24.50 34.25
CA LEU A 418 -17.55 -24.08 33.01
C LEU A 418 -18.90 -23.40 33.28
N VAL A 419 -19.73 -23.94 34.19
CA VAL A 419 -21.00 -23.32 34.58
C VAL A 419 -20.80 -21.91 35.13
N LYS A 420 -19.74 -21.69 35.93
CA LYS A 420 -19.38 -20.34 36.41
C LYS A 420 -18.93 -19.42 35.27
N ALA A 421 -18.11 -19.93 34.35
CA ALA A 421 -17.68 -19.19 33.17
C ALA A 421 -18.87 -18.75 32.29
N VAL A 422 -19.83 -19.65 32.06
CA VAL A 422 -21.06 -19.36 31.28
C VAL A 422 -21.92 -18.32 31.98
N LYS A 423 -22.06 -18.37 33.30
CA LYS A 423 -22.80 -17.34 34.06
C LYS A 423 -22.14 -15.95 33.94
N ASP A 424 -20.82 -15.88 34.12
CA ASP A 424 -20.06 -14.63 33.97
C ASP A 424 -20.16 -14.09 32.53
N ALA A 425 -20.12 -14.96 31.53
CA ALA A 425 -20.31 -14.61 30.13
C ALA A 425 -21.70 -14.02 29.86
N MET A 426 -22.77 -14.64 30.40
CA MET A 426 -24.14 -14.14 30.27
C MET A 426 -24.35 -12.80 30.98
N GLU A 427 -23.76 -12.61 32.17
CA GLU A 427 -23.79 -11.33 32.88
C GLU A 427 -23.09 -10.20 32.11
N LYS A 428 -22.07 -10.54 31.32
CA LYS A 428 -21.33 -9.61 30.46
C LYS A 428 -21.91 -9.48 29.05
N GLU A 429 -23.03 -10.12 28.76
CA GLU A 429 -23.67 -10.16 27.43
C GLU A 429 -22.71 -10.68 26.33
N GLU A 430 -21.80 -11.61 26.66
CA GLU A 430 -20.87 -12.19 25.69
C GLU A 430 -21.58 -13.23 24.82
N GLU A 431 -21.45 -13.13 23.49
CA GLU A 431 -22.04 -14.09 22.56
C GLU A 431 -21.14 -15.33 22.32
N VAL A 432 -19.88 -15.25 22.73
CA VAL A 432 -18.89 -16.29 22.53
C VAL A 432 -17.79 -16.19 23.59
N ILE A 433 -17.40 -17.34 24.13
CA ILE A 433 -16.30 -17.45 25.10
C ILE A 433 -15.35 -18.57 24.70
N SER A 434 -14.16 -18.55 25.30
CA SER A 434 -13.25 -19.69 25.24
C SER A 434 -13.04 -20.30 26.63
N PHE A 435 -12.97 -21.62 26.67
CA PHE A 435 -12.71 -22.40 27.88
C PHE A 435 -11.45 -23.24 27.67
N CYS A 436 -10.44 -23.03 28.50
CA CYS A 436 -9.10 -23.57 28.36
C CYS A 436 -8.73 -24.44 29.56
N LEU A 437 -8.20 -25.63 29.31
CA LEU A 437 -7.76 -26.56 30.34
C LEU A 437 -6.26 -26.40 30.61
N GLU A 438 -5.81 -26.81 31.81
CA GLU A 438 -4.43 -26.60 32.26
C GLU A 438 -3.37 -27.33 31.40
N SER A 439 -3.77 -28.32 30.61
CA SER A 439 -2.95 -29.08 29.69
C SER A 439 -2.60 -28.35 28.39
N HIS A 440 -3.33 -27.27 28.05
CA HIS A 440 -3.23 -26.59 26.76
C HIS A 440 -1.81 -26.10 26.41
N SER A 441 -1.44 -26.27 25.14
CA SER A 441 -0.30 -25.60 24.50
C SER A 441 -0.60 -25.33 23.03
N PHE A 442 -0.25 -24.14 22.54
CA PHE A 442 -0.49 -23.77 21.15
C PHE A 442 0.41 -24.54 20.19
N THR A 443 -0.13 -24.95 19.05
CA THR A 443 0.68 -25.52 17.98
C THR A 443 1.60 -24.47 17.36
N VAL A 444 2.67 -24.92 16.70
CA VAL A 444 3.53 -24.03 15.87
C VAL A 444 2.78 -23.41 14.69
N TYR A 445 1.60 -23.93 14.36
CA TYR A 445 0.73 -23.44 13.29
C TYR A 445 -0.25 -22.37 13.77
N TYR A 446 -0.32 -22.09 15.07
CA TYR A 446 -1.18 -21.05 15.61
C TYR A 446 -0.80 -19.66 15.08
N THR A 447 -1.80 -18.94 14.56
CA THR A 447 -1.72 -17.49 14.32
C THR A 447 -3.05 -16.83 14.67
N TYR A 448 -3.02 -15.56 15.09
CA TYR A 448 -4.24 -14.79 15.36
C TYR A 448 -5.22 -14.76 14.16
N PRO A 449 -4.80 -14.51 12.91
CA PRO A 449 -5.71 -14.55 11.77
C PRO A 449 -6.40 -15.90 11.58
N MET A 450 -5.67 -17.00 11.79
CA MET A 450 -6.26 -18.34 11.69
C MET A 450 -7.25 -18.62 12.81
N PHE A 451 -6.95 -18.17 14.02
CA PHE A 451 -7.86 -18.26 15.15
C PHE A 451 -9.16 -17.50 14.90
N LEU A 452 -9.05 -16.21 14.60
CA LEU A 452 -10.18 -15.33 14.31
C LEU A 452 -11.05 -15.91 13.19
N ARG A 453 -10.42 -16.35 12.09
CA ARG A 453 -11.12 -16.95 10.95
C ARG A 453 -11.94 -18.18 11.35
N ASN A 454 -11.40 -19.06 12.20
CA ASN A 454 -12.14 -20.24 12.65
C ASN A 454 -13.34 -19.86 13.53
N VAL A 455 -13.17 -18.89 14.43
CA VAL A 455 -14.26 -18.39 15.29
C VAL A 455 -15.37 -17.73 14.45
N LEU A 456 -15.01 -16.80 13.55
CA LEU A 456 -15.98 -16.11 12.69
C LEU A 456 -16.72 -17.08 11.77
N ASN A 457 -16.02 -18.04 11.15
CA ASN A 457 -16.65 -19.06 10.31
C ASN A 457 -17.62 -19.96 11.10
N ALA A 458 -17.27 -20.31 12.34
CA ALA A 458 -18.16 -21.08 13.19
C ALA A 458 -19.42 -20.28 13.53
N HIS A 459 -19.27 -19.00 13.87
CA HIS A 459 -20.40 -18.10 14.12
C HIS A 459 -21.31 -17.93 12.89
N GLN A 460 -20.74 -17.65 11.71
CA GLN A 460 -21.49 -17.50 10.45
C GLN A 460 -22.27 -18.75 10.05
N LYS A 461 -21.81 -19.93 10.47
CA LYS A 461 -22.50 -21.20 10.21
C LYS A 461 -23.45 -21.60 11.33
N HIS A 462 -23.63 -20.75 12.35
CA HIS A 462 -24.45 -21.02 13.52
C HIS A 462 -24.02 -22.27 14.29
N MET A 463 -22.70 -22.48 14.45
CA MET A 463 -22.16 -23.54 15.29
C MET A 463 -22.39 -23.26 16.78
N ASP A 464 -22.58 -24.30 17.58
CA ASP A 464 -22.67 -24.20 19.03
C ASP A 464 -21.31 -24.32 19.72
N LEU A 465 -20.42 -25.11 19.12
CA LEU A 465 -19.15 -25.51 19.73
C LEU A 465 -18.04 -25.63 18.68
N LEU A 466 -16.86 -25.14 19.04
CA LEU A 466 -15.64 -25.28 18.23
C LEU A 466 -14.49 -25.82 19.09
N LEU A 467 -13.98 -27.00 18.73
CA LEU A 467 -12.95 -27.73 19.48
C LEU A 467 -11.55 -27.34 19.00
N GLY A 468 -10.62 -27.11 19.94
CA GLY A 468 -9.25 -26.67 19.70
C GLY A 468 -8.32 -27.64 18.97
N GLY A 469 -8.83 -28.76 18.44
CA GLY A 469 -8.03 -29.74 17.71
C GLY A 469 -8.72 -31.10 17.68
N LYS A 470 -8.15 -32.03 16.90
CA LYS A 470 -8.67 -33.40 16.77
C LYS A 470 -8.17 -34.33 17.87
N SER A 471 -7.04 -33.97 18.50
CA SER A 471 -6.41 -34.74 19.55
C SER A 471 -7.29 -34.77 20.80
N ARG A 472 -7.50 -35.97 21.34
CA ARG A 472 -8.27 -36.20 22.57
C ARG A 472 -7.30 -36.43 23.74
N PRO A 473 -7.57 -35.91 24.95
CA PRO A 473 -8.72 -35.07 25.31
C PRO A 473 -8.58 -33.64 24.74
N VAL A 474 -9.69 -33.02 24.32
CA VAL A 474 -9.68 -31.62 23.87
C VAL A 474 -9.31 -30.68 25.02
N GLN A 475 -8.38 -29.77 24.74
CA GLN A 475 -7.76 -28.89 25.75
C GLN A 475 -8.30 -27.45 25.69
N PHE A 476 -8.98 -27.09 24.61
CA PHE A 476 -9.47 -25.74 24.35
C PHE A 476 -10.80 -25.80 23.63
N PHE A 477 -11.79 -25.06 24.12
CA PHE A 477 -13.14 -25.01 23.57
C PHE A 477 -13.47 -23.54 23.27
N VAL A 478 -14.17 -23.29 22.16
CA VAL A 478 -14.86 -22.03 21.88
C VAL A 478 -16.35 -22.34 21.90
N ILE A 479 -17.08 -21.68 22.78
CA ILE A 479 -18.47 -21.97 23.12
C ILE A 479 -19.31 -20.75 22.76
N PHE A 480 -20.34 -20.95 21.94
CA PHE A 480 -21.24 -19.89 21.52
C PHE A 480 -22.48 -19.82 22.42
N ALA A 481 -23.10 -18.64 22.49
CA ALA A 481 -24.23 -18.37 23.39
C ALA A 481 -25.42 -19.33 23.20
N SER A 482 -25.56 -19.93 22.01
CA SER A 482 -26.58 -20.96 21.74
C SER A 482 -26.45 -22.21 22.62
N LEU A 483 -25.29 -22.44 23.24
CA LEU A 483 -25.03 -23.57 24.16
C LEU A 483 -25.17 -23.18 25.63
N PHE A 484 -25.20 -21.89 25.98
CA PHE A 484 -25.10 -21.43 27.36
C PHE A 484 -26.25 -21.91 28.23
N GLU A 485 -27.50 -21.70 27.81
CA GLU A 485 -28.68 -22.13 28.57
C GLU A 485 -28.71 -23.66 28.74
N LYS A 486 -28.32 -24.40 27.70
CA LYS A 486 -28.23 -25.87 27.74
C LYS A 486 -27.20 -26.36 28.76
N ILE A 487 -26.05 -25.70 28.85
CA ILE A 487 -25.02 -25.99 29.86
C ILE A 487 -25.57 -25.74 31.27
N LEU A 488 -26.30 -24.64 31.48
CA LEU A 488 -26.85 -24.30 32.80
C LEU A 488 -27.96 -25.24 33.27
N LEU A 489 -28.72 -25.83 32.34
CA LEU A 489 -29.85 -26.73 32.64
C LEU A 489 -29.44 -28.20 32.78
N TYR A 490 -28.23 -28.57 32.36
CA TYR A 490 -27.79 -29.96 32.40
C TYR A 490 -27.38 -30.41 33.81
N ASP A 491 -27.94 -31.54 34.24
CA ASP A 491 -27.64 -32.17 35.54
C ASP A 491 -26.46 -33.14 35.40
N PHE A 492 -25.24 -32.62 35.62
CA PHE A 492 -23.98 -33.35 35.40
C PHE A 492 -23.71 -34.41 36.48
N GLN A 493 -23.52 -35.66 36.04
CA GLN A 493 -23.33 -36.84 36.88
C GLN A 493 -21.84 -37.20 37.06
N GLU A 494 -21.51 -38.03 38.05
CA GLU A 494 -20.12 -38.43 38.31
C GLU A 494 -19.46 -39.22 37.16
N ALA A 495 -20.27 -39.94 36.38
CA ALA A 495 -19.79 -40.74 35.23
C ALA A 495 -19.56 -39.89 33.98
N ASP A 496 -19.97 -38.62 33.98
CA ASP A 496 -19.94 -37.77 32.80
C ASP A 496 -18.52 -37.29 32.47
N SER A 497 -18.31 -37.09 31.17
CA SER A 497 -17.11 -36.43 30.63
C SER A 497 -17.50 -35.04 30.13
N LEU A 498 -16.72 -34.02 30.50
CA LEU A 498 -16.94 -32.64 30.06
C LEU A 498 -17.11 -32.56 28.54
N GLU A 499 -16.19 -33.20 27.82
CA GLU A 499 -16.15 -33.20 26.35
C GLU A 499 -17.34 -33.93 25.74
N THR A 500 -17.71 -35.09 26.31
CA THR A 500 -18.85 -35.88 25.82
C THR A 500 -20.15 -35.12 26.01
N VAL A 501 -20.38 -34.55 27.20
CA VAL A 501 -21.58 -33.78 27.49
C VAL A 501 -21.68 -32.54 26.60
N LEU A 502 -20.58 -31.80 26.42
CA LEU A 502 -20.57 -30.65 25.51
C LEU A 502 -20.93 -31.01 24.07
N LEU A 503 -20.50 -32.19 23.60
CA LEU A 503 -20.85 -32.71 22.28
C LEU A 503 -22.30 -33.20 22.19
N GLU A 504 -22.87 -33.71 23.28
CA GLU A 504 -24.28 -34.13 23.33
C GLU A 504 -25.23 -32.93 23.36
N LEU A 505 -24.84 -31.84 24.03
CA LEU A 505 -25.63 -30.60 24.11
C LEU A 505 -25.59 -29.78 22.81
N SER A 506 -24.51 -29.91 22.02
CA SER A 506 -24.33 -29.19 20.77
C SER A 506 -25.07 -29.89 19.62
N GLN A 507 -25.79 -29.11 18.81
CA GLN A 507 -26.38 -29.60 17.56
C GLN A 507 -25.36 -29.56 16.42
N GLN A 508 -24.49 -28.55 16.43
CA GLN A 508 -23.47 -28.37 15.40
C GLN A 508 -22.11 -28.05 16.03
N THR A 509 -21.13 -28.91 15.73
CA THR A 509 -19.75 -28.78 16.23
C THR A 509 -18.76 -28.73 15.07
N LEU A 510 -17.74 -27.87 15.20
CA LEU A 510 -16.56 -27.87 14.34
C LEU A 510 -15.29 -28.14 15.15
N VAL A 511 -14.21 -28.41 14.42
CA VAL A 511 -12.86 -28.50 14.96
C VAL A 511 -12.00 -27.44 14.29
N PHE A 512 -11.14 -26.78 15.05
CA PHE A 512 -10.14 -25.85 14.52
C PHE A 512 -9.29 -26.53 13.46
N TYR A 513 -9.08 -25.84 12.33
CA TYR A 513 -8.07 -26.26 11.35
C TYR A 513 -7.21 -25.08 10.89
N PRO A 514 -5.87 -25.24 10.90
CA PRO A 514 -5.08 -26.23 11.68
C PRO A 514 -5.42 -26.28 13.16
N ASP A 515 -5.07 -27.40 13.80
CA ASP A 515 -5.33 -27.63 15.22
C ASP A 515 -4.70 -26.52 16.08
N LEU A 516 -5.47 -26.05 17.06
CA LEU A 516 -5.09 -24.99 17.99
C LEU A 516 -4.16 -25.52 19.09
N SER A 517 -4.41 -26.75 19.55
CA SER A 517 -3.70 -27.40 20.66
C SER A 517 -2.78 -28.52 20.17
N ASN A 518 -1.60 -28.69 20.77
CA ASN A 518 -0.76 -29.87 20.52
C ASN A 518 -1.38 -31.14 21.15
N GLU A 519 -1.01 -32.30 20.60
CA GLU A 519 -1.32 -33.58 21.24
C GLU A 519 -0.67 -33.65 22.63
N PHE A 520 -1.30 -34.38 23.54
CA PHE A 520 -0.70 -34.69 24.84
C PHE A 520 0.60 -35.48 24.61
N VAL A 521 1.73 -34.97 25.08
CA VAL A 521 3.00 -35.72 25.14
C VAL A 521 3.08 -36.46 26.47
#